data_AF-A0A399PQA6-F1
#
_entry.id   AF-A0A399PQA6-F1
#
_cell.length_a   1.000
_cell.length_b   1.000
_cell.length_c   1.000
_cell.angle_alpha   90.00
_cell.angle_beta   90.00
_cell.angle_gamma   90.00
#
_symmetry.space_group_name_H-M   'P 1'
#
loop_
_entity.id
_entity.type
_entity.pdbx_description
1 polymer ?
#
loop_
_entity_poly.entity_id
_entity_poly.type
_entity_poly.pdbx_seq_one_letter_code
_entity_poly.pdbx_strand_id
1 'polypeptide(L)' 'LSCTAHFEDGSSLPGVFDEDNAVKFSNPSGKTCVMLKFEEQAIAESSSLTESLLNTILG' A
#
# COMPACT_ATOMS: atom_id res chain seq x y z
N LEU A 1 1.06 -4.82 4.21
CA LEU A 1 0.62 -3.65 3.42
C LEU A 1 0.69 -2.42 4.31
N SER A 2 1.29 -1.34 3.84
CA SER A 2 1.54 -0.10 4.57
C SER A 2 0.73 1.05 3.95
N CYS A 3 0.33 2.01 4.79
CA CYS A 3 -0.30 3.23 4.34
C CYS A 3 0.03 4.41 5.27
N THR A 4 -0.29 5.61 4.83
CA THR A 4 -0.15 6.85 5.59
C THR A 4 -1.47 7.59 5.61
N ALA A 5 -1.96 7.94 6.80
CA ALA A 5 -3.09 8.82 6.99
C ALA A 5 -2.64 10.28 7.00
N HIS A 6 -3.35 11.14 6.29
CA HIS A 6 -3.13 12.59 6.26
C HIS A 6 -4.36 13.32 6.83
N PHE A 7 -4.12 14.32 7.68
CA PHE A 7 -5.16 15.02 8.44
C PHE A 7 -5.30 16.49 8.00
N GLU A 8 -6.43 17.12 8.32
CA GLU A 8 -6.73 18.53 7.95
C GLU A 8 -5.74 19.56 8.49
N ASP A 9 -5.03 19.25 9.58
CA ASP A 9 -3.98 20.11 10.14
C ASP A 9 -2.62 19.95 9.43
N GLY A 10 -2.56 19.12 8.39
CA GLY A 10 -1.34 18.80 7.65
C GLY A 10 -0.46 17.74 8.32
N SER A 11 -0.84 17.21 9.49
CA SER A 11 -0.12 16.11 10.11
C SER A 11 -0.34 14.79 9.36
N SER A 12 0.52 13.81 9.64
CA SER A 12 0.42 12.49 9.02
C SER A 12 0.87 11.39 9.96
N LEU A 13 0.26 10.21 9.85
CA LEU A 13 0.56 9.05 10.67
C LEU A 13 0.74 7.80 9.80
N PRO A 14 1.83 7.03 9.97
CA PRO A 14 2.00 5.75 9.30
C PRO A 14 1.10 4.68 9.91
N GLY A 15 0.69 3.71 9.11
CA GLY A 15 -0.13 2.58 9.51
C GLY A 15 0.21 1.31 8.74
N VAL A 16 0.03 0.17 9.40
CA VAL A 16 0.23 -1.17 8.83
C VAL A 16 -1.07 -1.95 9.01
N PHE A 17 -1.52 -2.60 7.94
CA PHE A 17 -2.69 -3.46 8.00
C PHE A 17 -2.39 -4.73 8.79
N ASP A 18 -3.31 -5.11 9.68
CA ASP A 18 -3.27 -6.35 10.45
C ASP A 18 -3.82 -7.54 9.65
N GLU A 19 -3.86 -8.71 10.30
CA GLU A 19 -4.34 -9.97 9.71
C GLU A 19 -5.83 -9.91 9.29
N ASP A 20 -6.59 -8.99 9.87
CA ASP A 20 -8.00 -8.75 9.55
C ASP A 20 -8.18 -7.70 8.43
N ASN A 21 -7.09 -7.28 7.79
CA ASN A 21 -7.06 -6.16 6.84
C ASN A 21 -7.58 -4.84 7.44
N ALA A 22 -7.37 -4.62 8.73
CA ALA A 22 -7.71 -3.39 9.42
C ALA A 22 -6.46 -2.57 9.77
N VAL A 23 -6.62 -1.25 9.86
CA VAL A 23 -5.57 -0.33 10.32
C VAL A 23 -6.19 0.67 11.30
N LYS A 24 -5.47 0.98 12.39
CA LYS A 24 -5.93 1.90 13.43
C LYS A 24 -4.89 2.99 13.64
N PHE A 25 -5.34 4.24 13.65
CA PHE A 25 -4.50 5.40 13.92
C PHE A 25 -4.89 6.00 15.27
N SER A 26 -3.92 6.11 16.17
CA SER A 26 -4.10 6.97 17.35
C SER A 26 -4.02 8.40 16.84
N ASN A 27 -5.09 9.18 16.99
CA ASN A 27 -5.17 10.56 16.50
C ASN A 27 -5.22 11.57 17.67
N PRO A 28 -4.06 11.94 18.26
CA PRO A 28 -4.01 12.89 19.37
C PRO A 28 -4.48 14.30 19.00
N SER A 29 -4.36 14.71 17.74
CA SER A 29 -4.78 16.05 17.32
C SER A 29 -6.31 16.17 17.21
N GLY A 30 -7.01 15.03 17.13
CA GLY A 30 -8.47 14.96 16.99
C GLY A 30 -8.99 15.47 15.65
N LYS A 31 -8.11 15.68 14.66
CA LYS A 31 -8.46 16.21 13.34
C LYS A 31 -9.00 15.14 12.41
N THR A 32 -9.80 15.54 11.42
CA THR A 32 -10.35 14.59 10.45
C THR A 32 -9.24 14.06 9.55
N CYS A 33 -9.21 12.74 9.33
CA CYS A 33 -8.38 12.14 8.29
C CYS A 33 -9.03 12.42 6.93
N VAL A 34 -8.30 13.04 6.01
CA VAL A 34 -8.80 13.44 4.68
C VAL A 34 -8.30 12.55 3.56
N MET A 35 -7.21 11.81 3.78
CA MET A 35 -6.62 10.94 2.76
C MET A 35 -5.87 9.78 3.40
N LEU A 36 -6.06 8.58 2.83
CA LEU A 36 -5.20 7.43 3.07
C LEU A 36 -4.35 7.20 1.82
N LYS A 37 -3.03 7.28 1.95
CA LYS A 37 -2.08 6.96 0.89
C LYS A 37 -1.52 5.56 1.13
N PHE A 38 -1.78 4.64 0.21
CA PHE A 38 -1.18 3.31 0.23
C PHE A 38 0.24 3.38 -0.32
N GLU A 39 1.16 2.63 0.28
CA GLU A 39 2.46 2.45 -0.34
C GLU A 39 2.28 1.66 -1.62
N GLU A 40 2.91 2.15 -2.69
CA GLU A 40 2.96 1.46 -3.95
C GLU A 40 3.72 0.15 -3.71
N GLN A 41 3.03 -0.98 -3.80
CA GLN A 41 3.71 -2.25 -3.84
C GLN A 41 4.59 -2.17 -5.08
N ALA A 42 5.92 -2.24 -4.88
CA ALA A 42 6.80 -2.56 -5.97
C ALA A 42 6.20 -3.83 -6.58
N ILE A 43 5.68 -3.72 -7.80
CA ILE A 43 5.36 -4.88 -8.60
C ILE A 43 6.72 -5.54 -8.73
N ALA A 44 7.01 -6.51 -7.86
CA ALA A 44 8.11 -7.41 -8.09
C ALA A 44 7.85 -7.88 -9.51
N GLU A 45 8.77 -7.60 -10.43
CA GLU A 45 8.66 -7.97 -11.83
C GLU A 45 8.43 -9.48 -11.86
N SER A 46 7.14 -9.86 -11.82
CA SER A 46 6.74 -11.25 -11.89
C SER A 46 7.03 -11.57 -13.32
N SER A 47 8.07 -12.39 -13.55
CA SER A 47 8.44 -12.91 -14.86
C SER A 47 7.16 -13.16 -15.63
N SER A 48 6.92 -12.38 -16.69
CA SER A 48 5.61 -12.33 -17.30
C SER A 48 5.20 -13.74 -17.70
N LEU A 49 3.96 -14.14 -17.41
CA LEU A 49 3.47 -15.45 -17.87
C LEU A 49 3.60 -15.56 -19.40
N THR A 50 3.47 -14.42 -20.08
CA THR A 50 3.72 -14.28 -21.51
C THR A 50 5.20 -14.51 -21.85
N GLU A 51 6.15 -13.95 -21.10
CA GLU A 51 7.59 -14.22 -21.29
C GLU A 51 7.94 -15.68 -21.02
N SER A 52 7.36 -16.27 -19.98
CA SER A 52 7.53 -17.70 -19.65
C SER A 52 7.00 -18.60 -20.77
N LEU A 53 5.85 -18.24 -21.34
CA LEU A 53 5.25 -18.94 -22.48
C LEU A 53 6.08 -18.74 -23.76
N LEU A 54 6.55 -17.52 -24.04
CA LEU A 54 7.38 -17.22 -25.20
C LEU A 54 8.70 -17.99 -25.15
N ASN A 55 9.37 -18.04 -24.00
CA ASN A 55 10.57 -18.86 -23.82
C ASN A 55 10.28 -20.35 -24.06
N THR A 56 9.10 -20.84 -23.63
CA THR A 56 8.70 -22.23 -23.91
C THR A 56 8.49 -22.50 -25.41
N ILE A 57 7.99 -21.52 -26.16
CA ILE A 57 7.71 -21.65 -27.61
C ILE A 57 8.98 -21.42 -28.45
N LEU A 58 9.88 -20.53 -28.01
CA LEU A 58 11.02 -20.06 -28.79
C LEU A 58 12.36 -20.70 -28.42
N GLY A 59 12.48 -21.36 -27.26
CA GLY A 59 13.67 -22.12 -26.85
C GLY A 59 14.41 -21.50 -25.67
#